data_AF-A0A2V4ANQ5-F1
#
_entry.id   AF-A0A2V4ANQ5-F1
#
_cell.length_a   1.000
_cell.length_b   1.000
_cell.length_c   1.000
_cell.angle_alpha   90.00
_cell.angle_beta   90.00
_cell.angle_gamma   90.00
#
_symmetry.space_group_name_H-M   'P 1'
#
loop_
_entity.id
_entity.type
_entity.pdbx_description
1 polymer ?
#
loop_
_entity_poly.entity_id
_entity_poly.type
_entity_poly.pdbx_seq_one_letter_code
_entity_poly.pdbx_strand_id
1 'polypeptide(L)'
;MFEGMHFVCFHYEFEHRDTDPDDDCGLAGCPSAPAARGKERLLDTLRTLVGEWSDGPPANWDVHSLPGYLEALAWWLGDADDYYAARKVAMPSDSWTVVSAALRAATVYQ
;
A
#
# COMPACT_ATOMS: atom_id res chain seq x y z
N MET A 1 -14.51 16.31 -22.53
CA MET A 1 -15.21 16.94 -21.39
C MET A 1 -16.66 16.49 -21.49
N PHE A 2 -17.06 15.47 -20.73
CA PHE A 2 -18.47 15.09 -20.62
C PHE A 2 -19.14 16.17 -19.74
N GLU A 3 -19.91 17.06 -20.35
CA GLU A 3 -20.78 18.07 -19.70
C GLU A 3 -20.22 18.88 -18.51
N GLY A 4 -18.91 19.10 -18.45
CA GLY A 4 -18.28 19.88 -17.37
C GLY A 4 -18.19 19.18 -16.01
N MET A 5 -18.55 17.90 -15.92
CA MET A 5 -18.41 17.11 -14.70
C MET A 5 -17.03 16.44 -14.63
N HIS A 6 -16.40 16.46 -13.44
CA HIS A 6 -15.14 15.74 -13.20
C HIS A 6 -15.37 14.23 -13.31
N PHE A 7 -14.41 13.51 -13.91
CA PHE A 7 -14.50 12.05 -14.09
C PHE A 7 -14.86 11.30 -12.79
N VAL A 8 -14.29 11.71 -11.66
CA VAL A 8 -14.57 11.12 -10.33
C VAL A 8 -16.05 11.30 -9.93
N CYS A 9 -16.61 12.49 -10.15
CA CYS A 9 -18.02 12.76 -9.84
C CYS A 9 -18.94 11.93 -10.75
N PHE A 10 -18.63 11.84 -12.04
CA PHE A 10 -19.38 11.00 -12.98
C PHE A 10 -19.35 9.52 -12.57
N HIS A 11 -18.16 9.01 -12.25
CA HIS A 11 -17.98 7.61 -11.87
C HIS A 11 -18.78 7.25 -10.62
N TYR A 12 -18.76 8.10 -9.59
CA TYR A 12 -19.52 7.82 -8.37
C TYR A 12 -21.03 7.94 -8.55
N GLU A 13 -21.51 8.95 -9.27
CA GLU A 13 -22.94 9.20 -9.41
C GLU A 13 -23.64 8.22 -10.36
N PHE A 14 -22.96 7.80 -11.43
CA PHE A 14 -23.56 7.01 -12.50
C PHE A 14 -23.09 5.56 -12.57
N GLU A 15 -21.83 5.28 -12.19
CA GLU A 15 -21.26 3.91 -12.28
C GLU A 15 -21.22 3.18 -10.92
N HIS A 16 -21.33 3.89 -9.79
CA HIS A 16 -21.37 3.34 -8.42
C HIS A 16 -22.72 3.49 -7.70
N ARG A 17 -23.80 3.86 -8.40
CA ARG A 17 -25.09 4.17 -7.74
C ARG A 17 -25.62 3.07 -6.81
N ASP A 18 -25.37 1.81 -7.17
CA ASP A 18 -25.87 0.62 -6.47
C ASP A 18 -24.77 -0.15 -5.69
N THR A 19 -23.55 0.38 -5.66
CA THR A 19 -22.37 -0.24 -5.01
C THR A 19 -21.73 0.75 -4.04
N ASP A 20 -21.01 0.25 -3.04
CA ASP A 20 -20.27 1.14 -2.12
C ASP A 20 -19.27 1.98 -2.94
N PRO A 21 -19.27 3.32 -2.81
CA PRO A 21 -18.26 4.17 -3.45
C PRO A 21 -16.83 3.82 -3.05
N ASP A 22 -16.61 3.23 -1.88
CA ASP A 22 -15.26 2.85 -1.43
C ASP A 22 -14.78 1.52 -2.05
N ASP A 23 -15.68 0.74 -2.64
CA ASP A 23 -15.34 -0.52 -3.30
C ASP A 23 -14.75 -0.29 -4.70
N ASP A 24 -13.97 -1.25 -5.18
CA ASP A 24 -13.48 -1.27 -6.55
C ASP A 24 -14.49 -1.96 -7.46
N CYS A 25 -15.12 -1.22 -8.37
CA CYS A 25 -16.08 -1.80 -9.33
C CYS A 25 -15.41 -2.62 -10.46
N GLY A 26 -14.08 -2.72 -10.49
CA GLY A 26 -13.34 -3.48 -11.49
C GLY A 26 -13.14 -2.76 -12.83
N LEU A 27 -13.70 -1.56 -13.00
CA LEU A 27 -13.49 -0.73 -14.19
C LEU A 27 -12.08 -0.12 -14.18
N ALA A 28 -11.44 -0.12 -15.35
CA ALA A 28 -10.12 0.48 -15.52
C ALA A 28 -10.19 1.99 -15.24
N GLY A 29 -9.35 2.46 -14.31
CA GLY A 29 -9.34 3.86 -13.89
C GLY A 29 -10.36 4.22 -12.81
N CYS A 30 -11.05 3.25 -12.20
CA CYS A 30 -11.87 3.48 -11.01
C CYS A 30 -11.07 4.27 -9.94
N PRO A 31 -11.58 5.41 -9.42
CA PRO A 31 -10.90 6.19 -8.40
C PRO A 31 -10.70 5.44 -7.07
N SER A 32 -11.57 4.50 -6.72
CA SER A 32 -11.51 3.71 -5.48
C SER A 32 -10.57 2.52 -5.57
N ALA A 33 -10.28 2.06 -6.79
CA ALA A 33 -9.45 0.89 -7.04
C ALA A 33 -8.07 0.93 -6.35
N PRO A 34 -7.29 2.03 -6.39
CA PRO A 34 -6.01 2.08 -5.69
C PRO A 34 -6.17 1.84 -4.19
N ALA A 35 -7.22 2.42 -3.57
CA ALA A 35 -7.47 2.28 -2.15
C ALA A 35 -7.91 0.85 -1.78
N ALA A 36 -8.90 0.30 -2.49
CA ALA A 36 -9.42 -1.04 -2.22
C ALA A 36 -8.36 -2.13 -2.46
N ARG A 37 -7.71 -2.13 -3.63
CA ARG A 37 -6.67 -3.10 -3.97
C ARG A 37 -5.41 -2.91 -3.12
N GLY A 38 -5.09 -1.67 -2.73
CA GLY A 38 -4.00 -1.36 -1.82
C GLY A 38 -4.21 -1.98 -0.44
N LYS A 39 -5.43 -1.87 0.12
CA LYS A 39 -5.81 -2.50 1.40
C LYS A 39 -5.66 -4.02 1.34
N GLU A 40 -6.15 -4.66 0.28
CA GLU A 40 -6.02 -6.12 0.11
C GLU A 40 -4.55 -6.56 0.04
N ARG A 41 -3.72 -5.83 -0.71
CA ARG A 41 -2.28 -6.06 -0.79
C ARG A 41 -1.59 -5.90 0.56
N LEU A 42 -1.97 -4.90 1.35
CA LEU A 42 -1.45 -4.74 2.71
C LEU A 42 -1.83 -5.92 3.60
N LEU A 43 -3.08 -6.38 3.54
CA LEU A 43 -3.52 -7.55 4.32
C LEU A 43 -2.75 -8.82 3.92
N ASP A 44 -2.53 -9.04 2.63
CA ASP A 44 -1.73 -10.16 2.13
C ASP A 44 -0.27 -10.09 2.60
N THR A 45 0.31 -8.89 2.57
CA THR A 45 1.67 -8.62 3.08
C THR A 45 1.76 -8.98 4.56
N LEU A 46 0.83 -8.51 5.38
CA LEU A 46 0.81 -8.77 6.82
C LEU A 46 0.65 -10.27 7.12
N ARG A 47 -0.27 -10.95 6.45
CA ARG A 47 -0.45 -12.40 6.60
C ARG A 47 0.81 -13.18 6.24
N THR A 48 1.48 -12.76 5.16
CA THR A 48 2.72 -13.39 4.74
C THR A 48 3.83 -13.15 5.76
N LEU A 49 4.00 -11.93 6.26
CA LEU A 49 4.99 -11.61 7.29
C LEU A 49 4.74 -12.40 8.59
N VAL A 50 3.48 -12.56 9.00
CA VAL A 50 3.11 -13.40 10.14
C VAL A 50 3.46 -14.88 9.89
N GLY A 51 3.18 -15.38 8.69
CA GLY A 51 3.54 -16.75 8.31
C GLY A 51 5.05 -16.98 8.27
N GLU A 52 5.81 -16.02 7.76
CA GLU A 52 7.28 -16.03 7.77
C GLU A 52 7.82 -16.00 9.20
N TRP A 53 7.23 -15.19 10.10
CA TRP A 53 7.64 -15.04 11.51
C TRP A 53 7.31 -16.25 12.41
N SER A 54 6.78 -17.35 11.86
CA SER A 54 6.43 -18.62 12.54
C SER A 54 6.76 -18.74 14.04
N ASP A 55 8.03 -18.91 14.42
CA ASP A 55 8.53 -18.99 15.81
C ASP A 55 9.59 -17.92 16.15
N GLY A 56 9.63 -16.84 15.37
CA GLY A 56 10.64 -15.80 15.41
C GLY A 56 11.01 -15.31 14.01
N PRO A 57 11.85 -14.26 13.92
CA PRO A 57 12.27 -13.70 12.64
C PRO A 57 13.02 -14.75 11.81
N PRO A 58 12.70 -14.90 10.52
CA PRO A 58 13.45 -15.76 9.61
C PRO A 58 14.96 -15.47 9.63
N ALA A 59 15.76 -16.50 9.39
CA ALA A 59 17.23 -16.37 9.37
C ALA A 59 17.75 -15.42 8.26
N ASN A 60 16.93 -15.12 7.26
CA ASN A 60 17.24 -14.21 6.15
C ASN A 60 16.73 -12.78 6.37
N TRP A 61 16.19 -12.46 7.55
CA TRP A 61 15.87 -11.08 7.93
C TRP A 61 17.06 -10.48 8.67
N ASP A 62 17.35 -9.21 8.42
CA ASP A 62 18.44 -8.52 9.15
C ASP A 62 18.00 -8.08 10.56
N VAL A 63 16.68 -7.99 10.77
CA VAL A 63 16.08 -7.49 12.01
C VAL A 63 15.43 -8.62 12.80
N HIS A 64 16.01 -8.96 13.95
CA HIS A 64 15.60 -10.11 14.75
C HIS A 64 14.79 -9.76 16.01
N SER A 65 14.29 -8.53 16.15
CA SER A 65 13.51 -8.12 17.32
C SER A 65 12.36 -7.20 16.93
N LEU A 66 11.26 -7.24 17.70
CA LEU A 66 10.12 -6.35 17.46
C LEU A 66 10.49 -4.86 17.58
N PRO A 67 11.25 -4.40 18.60
CA PRO A 67 11.67 -3.00 18.66
C PRO A 67 12.47 -2.58 17.43
N GLY A 68 13.48 -3.36 17.02
CA GLY A 68 14.28 -3.06 15.83
C GLY A 68 13.43 -3.05 14.55
N TYR A 69 12.43 -3.92 14.44
CA TYR A 69 11.55 -3.97 13.27
C TYR A 69 10.68 -2.71 13.19
N LEU A 70 10.15 -2.25 14.33
CA LEU A 70 9.37 -1.02 14.40
C LEU A 70 10.23 0.23 14.11
N GLU A 71 11.49 0.24 14.55
CA GLU A 71 12.45 1.30 14.22
C GLU A 71 12.77 1.32 12.71
N ALA A 72 13.04 0.16 12.12
CA ALA A 72 13.26 0.00 10.68
C ALA A 72 12.06 0.49 9.85
N LEU A 73 10.85 0.10 10.28
CA LEU A 73 9.60 0.51 9.66
C LEU A 73 9.40 2.02 9.74
N ALA A 74 9.61 2.61 10.92
CA ALA A 74 9.47 4.05 11.13
C ALA A 74 10.49 4.84 10.28
N TRP A 75 11.72 4.36 10.23
CA TRP A 75 12.77 4.96 9.40
C TRP A 75 12.40 4.92 7.92
N TRP A 76 11.99 3.76 7.39
CA TRP A 76 11.61 3.63 5.98
C TRP A 76 10.42 4.51 5.62
N LEU A 77 9.40 4.62 6.48
CA LEU A 77 8.26 5.50 6.26
C LEU A 77 8.65 6.98 6.24
N GLY A 78 9.62 7.38 7.07
CA GLY A 78 10.16 8.74 7.07
C GLY A 78 10.99 9.08 5.83
N ASP A 79 11.62 8.07 5.21
CA ASP A 79 12.51 8.21 4.05
C ASP A 79 11.83 7.82 2.71
N ALA A 80 10.54 7.52 2.74
CA ALA A 80 9.84 6.96 1.57
C ALA A 80 9.95 7.85 0.32
N ASP A 81 9.82 9.17 0.47
CA ASP A 81 9.96 10.12 -0.63
C ASP A 81 11.33 10.00 -1.31
N ASP A 82 12.41 9.96 -0.51
CA ASP A 82 13.79 9.83 -0.99
C ASP A 82 14.04 8.44 -1.59
N TYR A 83 13.47 7.38 -1.01
CA TYR A 83 13.52 6.01 -1.55
C TYR A 83 12.97 5.92 -2.98
N TYR A 84 11.80 6.53 -3.23
CA TYR A 84 11.16 6.52 -4.55
C TYR A 84 11.88 7.47 -5.52
N ALA A 85 12.29 8.66 -5.06
CA ALA A 85 13.04 9.62 -5.86
C ALA A 85 14.36 9.04 -6.37
N ALA A 86 15.13 8.36 -5.51
CA ALA A 86 16.39 7.71 -5.87
C ALA A 86 16.23 6.64 -6.97
N ARG A 87 15.08 5.96 -6.99
CA ARG A 87 14.75 4.92 -7.99
C ARG A 87 14.12 5.47 -9.27
N LYS A 88 13.82 6.78 -9.33
CA LYS A 88 13.11 7.43 -10.44
C LYS A 88 11.75 6.78 -10.72
N VAL A 89 11.09 6.30 -9.67
CA VAL A 89 9.75 5.74 -9.73
C VAL A 89 8.81 6.69 -9.00
N ALA A 90 7.61 6.92 -9.54
CA ALA A 90 6.61 7.73 -8.87
C ALA A 90 6.18 7.04 -7.56
N MET A 91 6.13 7.80 -6.47
CA MET A 91 5.56 7.29 -5.22
C MET A 91 4.09 6.92 -5.45
N PRO A 92 3.64 5.74 -4.97
CA PRO A 92 2.23 5.39 -5.01
C PRO A 92 1.36 6.47 -4.37
N SER A 93 0.25 6.80 -5.01
CA SER A 93 -0.70 7.79 -4.48
C SER A 93 -1.57 7.23 -3.35
N ASP A 94 -1.59 5.92 -3.15
CA ASP A 94 -2.30 5.25 -2.06
C ASP A 94 -1.34 4.89 -0.90
N SER A 95 -1.71 5.28 0.31
CA SER A 95 -0.90 5.01 1.50
C SER A 95 -0.79 3.52 1.83
N TRP A 96 -1.75 2.69 1.39
CA TRP A 96 -1.72 1.25 1.64
C TRP A 96 -0.54 0.57 0.95
N THR A 97 -0.25 0.94 -0.30
CA THR A 97 0.90 0.42 -1.04
C THR A 97 2.21 0.89 -0.41
N VAL A 98 2.28 2.14 0.06
CA VAL A 98 3.48 2.65 0.76
C VAL A 98 3.72 1.88 2.05
N VAL A 99 2.70 1.68 2.88
CA VAL A 99 2.82 0.90 4.13
C VAL A 99 3.14 -0.57 3.86
N SER A 100 2.55 -1.17 2.82
CA SER A 100 2.86 -2.55 2.41
C SER A 100 4.33 -2.69 1.99
N ALA A 101 4.85 -1.73 1.23
CA ALA A 101 6.27 -1.70 0.86
C ALA A 101 7.17 -1.50 2.11
N ALA A 102 6.78 -0.62 3.02
CA ALA A 102 7.49 -0.34 4.26
C ALA A 102 7.62 -1.59 5.15
N LEU A 103 6.52 -2.32 5.36
CA LEU A 103 6.49 -3.54 6.15
C LEU A 103 7.43 -4.63 5.60
N ARG A 104 7.57 -4.70 4.27
CA ARG A 104 8.53 -5.59 3.63
C ARG A 104 9.96 -5.06 3.73
N ALA A 105 10.18 -3.77 3.51
CA ALA A 105 11.52 -3.19 3.59
C ALA A 105 12.11 -3.29 5.01
N ALA A 106 11.27 -3.18 6.03
CA ALA A 106 11.65 -3.32 7.44
C ALA A 106 12.25 -4.70 7.80
N THR A 107 12.13 -5.71 6.93
CA THR A 107 12.74 -7.03 7.15
C THR A 107 14.22 -7.09 6.77
N VAL A 108 14.72 -6.13 5.97
CA VAL A 108 16.07 -6.13 5.37
C VAL A 108 16.73 -4.77 5.56
N TYR A 109 16.96 -4.38 6.83
CA TYR A 109 17.49 -3.06 7.19
C TYR A 109 18.67 -2.62 6.31
N GLN A 110 18.64 -1.38 5.79
CA GLN A 110 19.77 -0.74 5.09
C GLN A 110 20.54 0.19 6.02
#